data_AF-A0A3B3I0M5-F1
#
_entry.id   AF-A0A3B3I0M5-F1
#
_cell.length_a   1.000
_cell.length_b   1.000
_cell.length_c   1.000
_cell.angle_alpha   90.00
_cell.angle_beta   90.00
_cell.angle_gamma   90.00
#
_symmetry.space_group_name_H-M   'P 1'
#
loop_
_entity.id
_entity.type
_entity.pdbx_description
1 polymer ?
#
loop_
_entity_poly.entity_id
_entity_poly.type
_entity_poly.pdbx_seq_one_letter_code
_entity_poly.pdbx_strand_id
1 'polypeptide(L)'
;MKDQLYKRIKLPQDLIVFIKNSRVVSKYQTDFQQRFKNPVFLEVGKDVVLSSLCSRDLDEATGAVLNDLSVEIEKLRGAAAVLPNVDKIKQILTKAENEVNCGELRVMVSFISELGTASVVKVRLVGYTKYVNELREHLLNEIIIEEVLDLVHPELVNCFDDILELISLKTSNISMKATCLPHPSVTVSGPCRLVQDTHSALASALAKLIFDIVVLDGPGALHYFSTDGKKEKEAVERLFHVCIREKQGSNQQSSFLFVGLTRDGVDEAVTKLNILFEDRCSTKIFTNEDLKDLTEDGMKDLRKLAQQQKLYIKENPQGQGGLIISGLKAGVGQVVQMVDTAIPLRRELRVKEEDSLYLRVAWCLLAPNESWERLPKAENYDLEKGNIANGIVDAKGIKWTVNLQKTEARSRASKKAAKLKRLENLIDFTFPLYWDSMASGENLKEVLLDPQSAEYCTVLKRFRKTVKKTVLKIVRVQNIHLRRAYEAKSKHISDKNRLEGGAGERLLYHGTSQESLDSIKTGGFNRSFSGRNATAFGLGTYFAVDASYSANSRYSTPAADGFQTVFVARVLTGVFTQGRSDMRMPPPLSIEEPHNRYDSLVDRIDNPSMFVVFHDDQAYPDYLITFS
;
A
#
# COMPACT_ATOMS: atom_id res chain seq x y z
N MET A 1 15.30 56.42 -101.72
CA MET A 1 15.26 55.23 -100.84
C MET A 1 14.95 55.75 -99.44
N LYS A 2 13.91 55.23 -98.77
CA LYS A 2 13.70 55.55 -97.34
C LYS A 2 14.59 54.60 -96.55
N ASP A 3 15.43 55.13 -95.67
CA ASP A 3 16.33 54.32 -94.84
C ASP A 3 15.51 53.47 -93.85
N GLN A 4 15.82 52.17 -93.80
CA GLN A 4 15.21 51.23 -92.88
C GLN A 4 15.86 51.41 -91.49
N LEU A 5 15.05 51.64 -90.47
CA LEU A 5 15.52 51.79 -89.08
C LEU A 5 15.54 50.42 -88.39
N TYR A 6 16.52 50.20 -87.52
CA TYR A 6 16.70 48.96 -86.76
C TYR A 6 16.83 49.25 -85.27
N LYS A 7 16.21 48.41 -84.43
CA LYS A 7 16.37 48.44 -82.98
C LYS A 7 16.68 47.05 -82.46
N ARG A 8 17.74 46.94 -81.65
CA ARG A 8 18.23 45.67 -81.09
C ARG A 8 17.81 45.56 -79.63
N ILE A 9 17.15 44.46 -79.29
CA ILE A 9 16.68 44.14 -77.95
C ILE A 9 17.55 43.01 -77.40
N LYS A 10 18.30 43.30 -76.34
CA LYS A 10 19.07 42.30 -75.61
C LYS A 10 18.15 41.61 -74.61
N LEU A 11 17.84 40.34 -74.86
CA LEU A 11 17.04 39.51 -73.96
C LEU A 11 17.93 38.45 -73.29
N PRO A 12 17.58 37.98 -72.07
CA PRO A 12 18.15 36.79 -71.48
C PRO A 12 18.16 35.61 -72.45
N GLN A 13 19.22 34.79 -72.40
CA GLN A 13 19.36 33.63 -73.29
C GLN A 13 18.17 32.67 -73.21
N ASP A 14 17.57 32.54 -72.04
CA ASP A 14 16.36 31.73 -71.80
C ASP A 14 15.17 32.21 -72.66
N LEU A 15 14.95 33.53 -72.76
CA LEU A 15 13.91 34.09 -73.62
C LEU A 15 14.22 33.92 -75.10
N ILE A 16 15.49 34.04 -75.50
CA ILE A 16 15.89 33.77 -76.89
C ILE A 16 15.58 32.31 -77.28
N VAL A 17 15.82 31.36 -76.37
CA VAL A 17 15.47 29.94 -76.59
C VAL A 17 13.95 29.76 -76.68
N PHE A 18 13.18 30.36 -75.77
CA PHE A 18 11.72 30.33 -75.79
C PHE A 18 11.14 30.89 -77.10
N ILE A 19 11.63 32.05 -77.55
CA ILE A 19 11.17 32.71 -78.78
C ILE A 19 11.43 31.83 -80.01
N LYS A 20 12.59 31.15 -80.08
CA LYS A 20 12.95 30.26 -81.19
C LYS A 20 12.10 28.98 -81.25
N ASN A 21 11.67 28.48 -80.10
CA ASN A 21 10.92 27.24 -79.98
C ASN A 21 9.40 27.43 -79.95
N SER A 22 8.93 28.66 -80.00
CA SER A 22 7.51 29.03 -79.95
C SER A 22 7.07 29.76 -81.22
N ARG A 23 5.78 30.09 -81.31
CA ARG A 23 5.21 30.90 -82.41
C ARG A 23 5.34 32.41 -82.18
N VAL A 24 6.13 32.83 -81.19
CA VAL A 24 6.30 34.23 -80.79
C VAL A 24 6.68 35.12 -81.98
N VAL A 25 7.63 34.68 -82.82
CA VAL A 25 8.07 35.43 -84.00
C VAL A 25 6.92 35.65 -84.97
N SER A 26 6.22 34.59 -85.37
CA SER A 26 5.08 34.70 -86.29
C SER A 26 3.93 35.53 -85.70
N LYS A 27 3.69 35.44 -84.40
CA LYS A 27 2.60 36.14 -83.70
C LYS A 27 2.87 37.64 -83.63
N TYR A 28 4.07 38.04 -83.21
CA TYR A 28 4.47 39.45 -83.26
C TYR A 28 4.56 39.97 -84.69
N GLN A 29 5.05 39.16 -85.63
CA GLN A 29 5.10 39.56 -87.04
C GLN A 29 3.70 39.86 -87.59
N THR A 30 2.71 39.06 -87.23
CA THR A 30 1.30 39.27 -87.62
C THR A 30 0.68 40.45 -86.88
N ASP A 31 0.84 40.50 -85.55
CA ASP A 31 0.30 41.58 -84.71
C ASP A 31 0.86 42.94 -85.13
N PHE A 32 2.17 43.04 -85.33
CA PHE A 32 2.82 44.29 -85.71
C PHE A 32 2.48 44.73 -87.13
N GLN A 33 2.24 43.80 -88.06
CA GLN A 33 1.74 44.12 -89.40
C GLN A 33 0.30 44.65 -89.39
N GLN A 34 -0.52 44.24 -88.42
CA GLN A 34 -1.91 44.70 -88.28
C GLN A 34 -2.01 45.98 -87.44
N ARG A 35 -1.18 46.11 -86.41
CA ARG A 35 -1.23 47.17 -85.40
C ARG A 35 -0.57 48.47 -85.85
N PHE A 36 0.52 48.39 -86.61
CA PHE A 36 1.28 49.58 -87.01
C PHE A 36 1.02 49.97 -88.46
N LYS A 37 0.86 51.27 -88.70
CA LYS A 37 0.72 51.81 -90.08
C LYS A 37 1.99 51.56 -90.92
N ASN A 38 3.16 51.53 -90.28
CA ASN A 38 4.41 51.08 -90.90
C ASN A 38 4.71 49.67 -90.39
N PRO A 39 4.85 48.66 -91.26
CA PRO A 39 5.14 47.30 -90.82
C PRO A 39 6.42 47.26 -89.97
N VAL A 40 6.36 46.58 -88.83
CA VAL A 40 7.54 46.23 -88.03
C VAL A 40 7.85 44.76 -88.28
N PHE A 41 9.09 44.47 -88.66
CA PHE A 41 9.59 43.11 -88.87
C PHE A 41 10.46 42.69 -87.69
N LEU A 42 10.32 41.43 -87.28
CA LEU A 42 11.03 40.85 -86.14
C LEU A 42 11.92 39.70 -86.62
N GLU A 43 13.22 39.82 -86.36
CA GLU A 43 14.22 38.77 -86.61
C GLU A 43 14.88 38.33 -85.29
N VAL A 44 15.18 37.04 -85.17
CA VAL A 44 15.73 36.45 -83.94
C VAL A 44 17.06 35.75 -84.23
N GLY A 45 18.14 36.34 -83.75
CA GLY A 45 19.50 35.80 -83.86
C GLY A 45 20.07 35.45 -82.48
N LYS A 46 21.17 36.15 -82.10
CA LYS A 46 21.65 36.21 -80.72
C LYS A 46 20.87 37.23 -79.88
N ASP A 47 20.36 38.26 -80.54
CA ASP A 47 19.44 39.27 -80.01
C ASP A 47 18.17 39.27 -80.86
N VAL A 48 17.11 39.92 -80.36
CA VAL A 48 15.92 40.23 -81.17
C VAL A 48 16.16 41.56 -81.89
N VAL A 49 15.99 41.60 -83.20
CA VAL A 49 16.14 42.80 -84.02
C VAL A 49 14.78 43.15 -84.61
N LEU A 50 14.31 44.36 -84.33
CA LEU A 50 13.12 44.93 -84.94
C LEU A 50 13.53 45.89 -86.05
N SER A 51 12.83 45.87 -87.19
CA SER A 51 13.05 46.83 -88.27
C SER A 51 11.76 47.45 -88.77
N SER A 52 11.77 48.76 -89.05
CA SER A 52 10.60 49.50 -89.57
C SER A 52 11.04 50.81 -90.23
N LEU A 53 10.09 51.50 -90.87
CA LEU A 53 10.29 52.85 -91.41
C LEU A 53 9.96 53.96 -90.38
N CYS A 54 9.54 53.60 -89.16
CA CYS A 54 9.11 54.54 -88.12
C CYS A 54 9.74 54.22 -86.76
N SER A 55 10.44 55.18 -86.15
CA SER A 55 11.07 55.01 -84.84
C SER A 55 10.06 54.83 -83.71
N ARG A 56 8.90 55.53 -83.75
CA ARG A 56 7.87 55.41 -82.72
C ARG A 56 7.24 54.01 -82.70
N ASP A 57 6.98 53.47 -83.88
CA ASP A 57 6.43 52.11 -84.03
C ASP A 57 7.45 51.07 -83.54
N LEU A 58 8.77 51.29 -83.75
CA LEU A 58 9.84 50.47 -83.17
C LEU A 58 9.91 50.55 -81.64
N ASP A 59 9.73 51.74 -81.06
CA ASP A 59 9.75 51.92 -79.60
C ASP A 59 8.55 51.23 -78.94
N GLU A 60 7.36 51.35 -79.52
CA GLU A 60 6.14 50.68 -79.04
C GLU A 60 6.24 49.16 -79.18
N ALA A 61 6.70 48.66 -80.35
CA ALA A 61 6.94 47.24 -80.55
C ALA A 61 8.01 46.67 -79.61
N THR A 62 9.05 47.45 -79.29
CA THR A 62 10.05 47.07 -78.28
C THR A 62 9.43 46.95 -76.89
N GLY A 63 8.58 47.91 -76.50
CA GLY A 63 7.85 47.87 -75.23
C GLY A 63 6.93 46.67 -75.14
N ALA A 64 6.23 46.32 -76.23
CA ALA A 64 5.38 45.13 -76.29
C ALA A 64 6.18 43.86 -76.02
N VAL A 65 7.30 43.63 -76.72
CA VAL A 65 8.14 42.43 -76.53
C VAL A 65 8.71 42.35 -75.11
N LEU A 66 9.15 43.47 -74.53
CA LEU A 66 9.74 43.50 -73.19
C LEU A 66 8.72 43.31 -72.06
N ASN A 67 7.48 43.76 -72.23
CA ASN A 67 6.44 43.61 -71.21
C ASN A 67 5.73 42.25 -71.29
N ASP A 68 5.59 41.71 -72.50
CA ASP A 68 4.85 40.48 -72.73
C ASP A 68 5.65 39.22 -72.38
N LEU A 69 6.99 39.30 -72.30
CA LEU A 69 7.87 38.16 -72.04
C LEU A 69 8.64 38.35 -70.74
N SER A 70 8.67 37.33 -69.89
CA SER A 70 9.40 37.36 -68.62
C SER A 70 10.14 36.06 -68.33
N VAL A 71 11.13 36.18 -67.43
CA VAL A 71 11.82 35.05 -66.79
C VAL A 71 11.74 35.24 -65.30
N GLU A 72 11.14 34.28 -64.60
CA GLU A 72 11.08 34.26 -63.14
C GLU A 72 11.86 33.05 -62.62
N ILE A 73 12.59 33.24 -61.53
CA ILE A 73 13.35 32.16 -60.87
C ILE A 73 12.90 32.07 -59.42
N GLU A 74 12.15 31.02 -59.12
CA GLU A 74 11.71 30.70 -57.76
C GLU A 74 12.67 29.74 -57.08
N LYS A 75 13.10 30.09 -55.87
CA LYS A 75 14.05 29.30 -55.08
C LYS A 75 13.30 28.44 -54.07
N LEU A 76 13.16 27.15 -54.35
CA LEU A 76 12.68 26.17 -53.38
C LEU A 76 13.78 25.93 -52.35
N ARG A 77 13.43 25.99 -51.06
CA ARG A 77 14.31 25.74 -49.92
C ARG A 77 13.66 24.71 -48.99
N GLY A 78 14.44 24.16 -48.07
CA GLY A 78 13.93 23.24 -47.05
C GLY A 78 13.32 21.99 -47.67
N ALA A 79 12.19 21.51 -47.16
CA ALA A 79 11.58 20.27 -47.66
C ALA A 79 11.04 20.39 -49.09
N ALA A 80 10.79 21.61 -49.59
CA ALA A 80 10.41 21.83 -50.98
C ALA A 80 11.58 21.55 -51.97
N ALA A 81 12.82 21.52 -51.49
CA ALA A 81 14.03 21.27 -52.27
C ALA A 81 14.53 19.81 -52.19
N VAL A 82 13.83 18.93 -51.47
CA VAL A 82 14.22 17.54 -51.22
C VAL A 82 13.21 16.55 -51.83
N LEU A 83 13.68 15.35 -52.21
CA LEU A 83 12.81 14.26 -52.68
C LEU A 83 11.97 13.70 -51.52
N PRO A 84 10.67 13.35 -51.71
CA PRO A 84 9.93 13.29 -52.98
C PRO A 84 9.18 14.58 -53.33
N ASN A 85 9.24 15.63 -52.50
CA ASN A 85 8.50 16.87 -52.72
C ASN A 85 8.91 17.55 -54.03
N VAL A 86 10.19 17.51 -54.39
CA VAL A 86 10.68 18.00 -55.69
C VAL A 86 10.00 17.26 -56.85
N ASP A 87 9.83 15.94 -56.77
CA ASP A 87 9.16 15.15 -57.81
C ASP A 87 7.66 15.48 -57.88
N LYS A 88 7.01 15.65 -56.73
CA LYS A 88 5.60 16.07 -56.67
C LYS A 88 5.40 17.45 -57.27
N ILE A 89 6.25 18.42 -56.91
CA ILE A 89 6.27 19.78 -57.47
C ILE A 89 6.52 19.72 -58.97
N LYS A 90 7.47 18.90 -59.41
CA LYS A 90 7.76 18.69 -60.84
C LYS A 90 6.56 18.12 -61.58
N GLN A 91 5.88 17.12 -61.04
CA GLN A 91 4.67 16.55 -61.65
C GLN A 91 3.54 17.58 -61.76
N ILE A 92 3.28 18.32 -60.68
CA ILE A 92 2.22 19.36 -60.64
C ILE A 92 2.54 20.47 -61.65
N LEU A 93 3.76 21.00 -61.62
CA LEU A 93 4.17 22.05 -62.55
C LEU A 93 4.22 21.58 -64.00
N THR A 94 4.64 20.34 -64.27
CA THR A 94 4.61 19.77 -65.64
C THR A 94 3.18 19.62 -66.13
N LYS A 95 2.25 19.23 -65.26
CA LYS A 95 0.83 19.15 -65.60
C LYS A 95 0.27 20.54 -65.91
N ALA A 96 0.50 21.52 -65.05
CA ALA A 96 0.04 22.89 -65.25
C ALA A 96 0.69 23.53 -66.50
N GLU A 97 1.98 23.27 -66.74
CA GLU A 97 2.68 23.67 -67.97
C GLU A 97 2.02 23.08 -69.22
N ASN A 98 1.68 21.78 -69.22
CA ASN A 98 1.01 21.13 -70.34
C ASN A 98 -0.40 21.69 -70.59
N GLU A 99 -1.16 22.00 -69.54
CA GLU A 99 -2.48 22.62 -69.65
C GLU A 99 -2.38 24.03 -70.26
N VAL A 100 -1.45 24.85 -69.76
CA VAL A 100 -1.18 26.20 -70.28
C VAL A 100 -0.67 26.14 -71.73
N ASN A 101 0.15 25.14 -72.08
CA ASN A 101 0.72 24.97 -73.41
C ASN A 101 -0.18 24.21 -74.40
N CYS A 102 -1.43 23.93 -74.05
CA CYS A 102 -2.35 23.22 -74.94
C CYS A 102 -2.53 23.98 -76.28
N GLY A 103 -2.15 23.34 -77.38
CA GLY A 103 -2.20 23.87 -78.76
C GLY A 103 -1.09 24.85 -79.15
N GLU A 104 -0.40 25.49 -78.20
CA GLU A 104 0.68 26.47 -78.46
C GLU A 104 1.62 26.58 -77.25
N LEU A 105 2.93 26.66 -77.49
CA LEU A 105 3.92 26.89 -76.43
C LEU A 105 3.83 28.33 -75.89
N ARG A 106 3.40 28.49 -74.63
CA ARG A 106 3.18 29.78 -73.94
C ARG A 106 4.13 30.00 -72.77
N VAL A 107 4.58 28.94 -72.11
CA VAL A 107 5.51 28.98 -70.98
C VAL A 107 6.38 27.72 -70.97
N MET A 108 7.60 27.83 -70.45
CA MET A 108 8.53 26.73 -70.25
C MET A 108 8.95 26.67 -68.79
N VAL A 109 8.89 25.49 -68.19
CA VAL A 109 9.34 25.23 -66.81
C VAL A 109 10.63 24.41 -66.86
N SER A 110 11.64 24.86 -66.13
CA SER A 110 12.89 24.09 -65.98
C SER A 110 13.37 24.08 -64.54
N PHE A 111 13.89 22.94 -64.10
CA PHE A 111 14.45 22.75 -62.76
C PHE A 111 15.97 22.80 -62.86
N ILE A 112 16.57 23.73 -62.11
CA ILE A 112 18.01 23.89 -62.04
C ILE A 112 18.46 23.38 -60.67
N SER A 113 19.20 22.28 -60.68
CA SER A 113 19.89 21.77 -59.51
C SER A 113 21.33 22.27 -59.56
N GLU A 114 21.79 22.92 -58.50
CA GLU A 114 23.21 23.29 -58.38
C GLU A 114 23.99 22.07 -57.90
N LEU A 115 24.97 21.61 -58.70
CA LEU A 115 25.91 20.59 -58.24
C LEU A 115 26.69 21.13 -57.02
N GLY A 116 26.35 20.65 -55.83
CA GLY A 116 27.18 20.88 -54.63
C GLY A 116 26.45 20.95 -53.29
N THR A 117 25.16 21.29 -53.24
CA THR A 117 24.41 21.33 -51.96
C THR A 117 22.96 20.92 -52.14
N ALA A 118 22.53 19.86 -51.45
CA ALA A 118 21.19 19.26 -51.52
C ALA A 118 20.05 20.12 -50.91
N SER A 119 20.21 21.44 -50.82
CA SER A 119 19.36 22.31 -50.00
C SER A 119 18.54 23.36 -50.78
N VAL A 120 18.84 23.58 -52.07
CA VAL A 120 18.14 24.58 -52.88
C VAL A 120 17.88 24.07 -54.30
N VAL A 121 16.61 24.06 -54.72
CA VAL A 121 16.20 23.78 -56.10
C VAL A 121 15.62 25.04 -56.70
N LYS A 122 16.09 25.46 -57.88
CA LYS A 122 15.56 26.65 -58.56
C LYS A 122 14.59 26.22 -59.66
N VAL A 123 13.37 26.73 -59.61
CA VAL A 123 12.37 26.60 -60.67
C VAL A 123 12.45 27.84 -61.54
N ARG A 124 12.83 27.66 -62.80
CA ARG A 124 12.88 28.73 -63.79
C ARG A 124 11.64 28.64 -64.68
N LEU A 125 10.86 29.71 -64.71
CA LEU A 125 9.67 29.90 -65.53
C LEU A 125 9.99 30.92 -66.63
N VAL A 126 9.80 30.56 -67.89
CA VAL A 126 10.18 31.38 -69.05
C VAL A 126 9.02 31.42 -70.03
N GLY A 127 8.54 32.60 -70.42
CA GLY A 127 7.52 32.68 -71.45
C GLY A 127 6.76 33.99 -71.42
N TYR A 128 5.48 33.93 -71.81
CA TYR A 128 4.60 35.09 -71.73
C TYR A 128 4.30 35.46 -70.26
N THR A 129 4.50 36.73 -69.89
CA THR A 129 4.44 37.25 -68.51
C THR A 129 3.17 36.84 -67.77
N LYS A 130 2.02 36.87 -68.43
CA LYS A 130 0.73 36.43 -67.86
C LYS A 130 0.79 35.01 -67.32
N TYR A 131 1.30 34.07 -68.12
CA TYR A 131 1.31 32.64 -67.79
C TYR A 131 2.48 32.27 -66.87
N VAL A 132 3.59 33.00 -66.95
CA VAL A 132 4.68 32.88 -65.98
C VAL A 132 4.18 33.23 -64.57
N ASN A 133 3.43 34.32 -64.43
CA ASN A 133 2.85 34.73 -63.14
C ASN A 133 1.77 33.75 -62.65
N GLU A 134 0.94 33.22 -63.54
CA GLU A 134 -0.08 32.20 -63.21
C GLU A 134 0.57 30.94 -62.61
N LEU A 135 1.59 30.38 -63.27
CA LEU A 135 2.32 29.21 -62.76
C LEU A 135 3.11 29.50 -61.48
N ARG A 136 3.62 30.73 -61.32
CA ARG A 136 4.31 31.17 -60.11
C ARG A 136 3.36 31.22 -58.90
N GLU A 137 2.17 31.79 -59.05
CA GLU A 137 1.17 31.83 -57.97
C GLU A 137 0.69 30.42 -57.60
N HIS A 138 0.52 29.54 -58.59
CA HIS A 138 0.20 28.13 -58.36
C HIS A 138 1.29 27.42 -57.55
N LEU A 139 2.57 27.66 -57.88
CA LEU A 139 3.73 27.12 -57.15
C LEU A 139 3.78 27.57 -55.68
N LEU A 140 3.47 28.84 -55.41
CA LEU A 140 3.61 29.42 -54.07
C LEU A 140 2.42 29.15 -53.14
N ASN A 141 1.21 29.11 -53.69
CA ASN A 141 -0.02 29.11 -52.89
C ASN A 141 -0.80 27.79 -52.93
N GLU A 142 -0.67 26.97 -53.99
CA GLU A 142 -1.46 25.74 -54.14
C GLU A 142 -0.68 24.47 -53.79
N ILE A 143 0.65 24.54 -53.81
CA ILE A 143 1.49 23.40 -53.46
C ILE A 143 1.60 23.29 -51.93
N ILE A 144 1.04 22.19 -51.41
CA ILE A 144 1.16 21.80 -50.01
C ILE A 144 2.47 21.03 -49.80
N ILE A 145 3.31 21.53 -48.89
CA ILE A 145 4.55 20.89 -48.45
C ILE A 145 4.50 20.62 -46.94
N GLU A 146 5.37 19.73 -46.48
CA GLU A 146 5.55 19.41 -45.07
C GLU A 146 7.02 19.61 -44.69
N GLU A 147 7.27 20.38 -43.63
CA GLU A 147 8.59 20.58 -43.04
C GLU A 147 8.64 20.06 -41.61
N VAL A 148 9.78 19.52 -41.19
CA VAL A 148 9.98 19.00 -39.84
C VAL A 148 10.99 19.88 -39.13
N LEU A 149 10.62 20.34 -37.93
CA LEU A 149 11.46 21.12 -37.05
C LEU A 149 11.74 20.37 -35.76
N ASP A 150 13.01 20.21 -35.41
CA ASP A 150 13.42 19.46 -34.23
C ASP A 150 13.21 20.24 -32.93
N LEU A 151 12.69 19.57 -31.92
CA LEU A 151 12.50 20.12 -30.57
C LEU A 151 13.67 19.70 -29.68
N VAL A 152 14.23 20.67 -28.95
CA VAL A 152 15.39 20.45 -28.06
C VAL A 152 15.04 19.54 -26.87
N HIS A 153 13.78 19.59 -26.39
CA HIS A 153 13.30 18.82 -25.25
C HIS A 153 12.07 17.97 -25.63
N PRO A 154 12.05 16.66 -25.34
CA PRO A 154 10.91 15.78 -25.59
C PRO A 154 9.60 16.25 -24.92
N GLU A 155 9.70 16.85 -23.74
CA GLU A 155 8.56 17.32 -22.95
C GLU A 155 7.74 18.40 -23.68
N LEU A 156 8.35 19.12 -24.63
CA LEU A 156 7.69 20.16 -25.43
C LEU A 156 6.63 19.60 -26.38
N VAL A 157 6.74 18.33 -26.79
CA VAL A 157 5.78 17.71 -27.71
C VAL A 157 4.37 17.70 -27.10
N ASN A 158 4.27 17.39 -25.81
CA ASN A 158 2.98 17.26 -25.12
C ASN A 158 2.34 18.61 -24.77
N CYS A 159 3.08 19.70 -24.93
CA CYS A 159 2.62 21.05 -24.57
C CYS A 159 2.90 22.06 -25.67
N PHE A 160 3.00 21.58 -26.91
CA PHE A 160 3.37 22.42 -28.02
C PHE A 160 2.36 23.55 -28.24
N ASP A 161 1.08 23.29 -27.99
CA ASP A 161 0.03 24.31 -28.06
C ASP A 161 0.23 25.43 -27.02
N ASP A 162 0.63 25.10 -25.80
CA ASP A 162 0.95 26.09 -24.76
C ASP A 162 2.20 26.91 -25.14
N ILE A 163 3.17 26.29 -25.82
CA ILE A 163 4.35 26.98 -26.33
C ILE A 163 3.97 27.92 -27.48
N LEU A 164 3.05 27.52 -28.36
CA LEU A 164 2.54 28.38 -29.44
C LEU A 164 1.82 29.61 -28.87
N GLU A 165 1.03 29.44 -27.81
CA GLU A 165 0.40 30.53 -27.07
C GLU A 165 1.46 31.45 -26.44
N LEU A 166 2.47 30.86 -25.79
CA LEU A 166 3.57 31.59 -25.15
C LEU A 166 4.34 32.47 -26.15
N ILE A 167 4.66 31.96 -27.34
CA ILE A 167 5.39 32.72 -28.38
C ILE A 167 4.46 33.61 -29.23
N SER A 168 3.14 33.56 -29.01
CA SER A 168 2.13 34.33 -29.74
C SER A 168 2.18 34.18 -31.27
N LEU A 169 2.51 32.97 -31.76
CA LEU A 169 2.62 32.71 -33.20
C LEU A 169 1.23 32.38 -33.78
N LYS A 170 0.71 33.22 -34.70
CA LYS A 170 -0.56 32.96 -35.38
C LYS A 170 -0.36 32.08 -36.62
N THR A 171 -1.05 30.96 -36.69
CA THR A 171 -0.90 29.96 -37.76
C THR A 171 -2.19 29.79 -38.55
N SER A 172 -2.60 30.85 -39.26
CA SER A 172 -3.77 30.78 -40.14
C SER A 172 -3.42 29.95 -41.38
N ASN A 173 -4.23 28.94 -41.73
CA ASN A 173 -4.07 28.08 -42.92
C ASN A 173 -2.79 27.19 -42.93
N ILE A 174 -2.26 26.87 -41.75
CA ILE A 174 -1.11 25.97 -41.56
C ILE A 174 -1.47 24.95 -40.48
N SER A 175 -1.15 23.69 -40.73
CA SER A 175 -1.28 22.61 -39.76
C SER A 175 0.08 22.38 -39.08
N MET A 176 0.09 22.29 -37.75
CA MET A 176 1.27 21.91 -36.98
C MET A 176 0.96 20.67 -36.16
N LYS A 177 1.87 19.71 -36.17
CA LYS A 177 1.73 18.48 -35.38
C LYS A 177 3.05 18.12 -34.72
N ALA A 178 3.09 18.17 -33.39
CA ALA A 178 4.21 17.69 -32.62
C ALA A 178 4.20 16.16 -32.50
N THR A 179 5.37 15.53 -32.58
CA THR A 179 5.56 14.06 -32.45
C THR A 179 6.85 13.76 -31.71
N CYS A 180 6.86 12.67 -30.94
CA CYS A 180 8.06 12.13 -30.30
C CYS A 180 8.81 11.12 -31.19
N LEU A 181 8.19 10.66 -32.28
CA LEU A 181 8.74 9.62 -33.15
C LEU A 181 9.02 10.18 -34.55
N PRO A 182 10.19 9.89 -35.16
CA PRO A 182 11.32 9.10 -34.61
C PRO A 182 12.17 9.85 -33.56
N HIS A 183 12.05 11.17 -33.47
CA HIS A 183 12.62 12.03 -32.43
C HIS A 183 11.65 13.21 -32.17
N PRO A 184 11.80 13.94 -31.04
CA PRO A 184 10.99 15.11 -30.73
C PRO A 184 11.05 16.15 -31.84
N SER A 185 9.92 16.38 -32.50
CA SER A 185 9.84 17.29 -33.65
C SER A 185 8.42 17.78 -33.88
N VAL A 186 8.29 18.83 -34.69
CA VAL A 186 7.02 19.40 -35.14
C VAL A 186 6.98 19.39 -36.65
N THR A 187 5.96 18.75 -37.20
CA THR A 187 5.65 18.80 -38.63
C THR A 187 4.77 20.00 -38.92
N VAL A 188 5.22 20.91 -39.79
CA VAL A 188 4.50 22.08 -40.28
C VAL A 188 4.05 21.80 -41.72
N SER A 189 2.74 21.81 -41.98
CA SER A 189 2.13 21.44 -43.26
C SER A 189 1.20 22.54 -43.78
N GLY A 190 1.32 22.90 -45.06
CA GLY A 190 0.54 23.98 -45.67
C GLY A 190 1.13 24.49 -46.99
N PRO A 191 0.64 25.63 -47.52
CA PRO A 191 1.17 26.25 -48.73
C PRO A 191 2.67 26.57 -48.61
N CYS A 192 3.43 26.31 -49.68
CA CYS A 192 4.89 26.40 -49.73
C CYS A 192 5.46 27.68 -49.08
N ARG A 193 4.92 28.85 -49.44
CA ARG A 193 5.37 30.13 -48.87
C ARG A 193 5.10 30.24 -47.37
N LEU A 194 3.88 29.89 -46.95
CA LEU A 194 3.44 30.00 -45.56
C LEU A 194 4.22 29.06 -44.65
N VAL A 195 4.52 27.85 -45.11
CA VAL A 195 5.33 26.87 -44.36
C VAL A 195 6.73 27.41 -44.14
N GLN A 196 7.40 27.95 -45.17
CA GLN A 196 8.77 28.48 -45.04
C GLN A 196 8.85 29.68 -44.08
N ASP A 197 7.91 30.63 -44.20
CA ASP A 197 7.83 31.81 -43.33
C ASP A 197 7.60 31.37 -41.87
N THR A 198 6.69 30.42 -41.67
CA THR A 198 6.30 29.92 -40.35
C THR A 198 7.38 29.05 -39.73
N HIS A 199 8.03 28.19 -40.49
CA HIS A 199 9.17 27.40 -40.04
C HIS A 199 10.31 28.30 -39.56
N SER A 200 10.63 29.36 -40.32
CA SER A 200 11.67 30.33 -39.94
C SER A 200 11.30 31.11 -38.68
N ALA A 201 10.04 31.55 -38.57
CA ALA A 201 9.55 32.27 -37.39
C ALA A 201 9.54 31.37 -36.15
N LEU A 202 9.06 30.12 -36.27
CA LEU A 202 9.02 29.12 -35.21
C LEU A 202 10.43 28.75 -34.75
N ALA A 203 11.36 28.48 -35.67
CA ALA A 203 12.76 28.20 -35.34
C ALA A 203 13.40 29.36 -34.57
N SER A 204 13.18 30.60 -35.02
CA SER A 204 13.71 31.78 -34.33
C SER A 204 13.06 32.00 -32.96
N ALA A 205 11.78 31.69 -32.79
CA ALA A 205 11.08 31.83 -31.51
C ALA A 205 11.54 30.76 -30.51
N LEU A 206 11.62 29.50 -30.94
CA LEU A 206 12.10 28.39 -30.11
C LEU A 206 13.55 28.59 -29.65
N ALA A 207 14.41 29.16 -30.50
CA ALA A 207 15.79 29.48 -30.15
C ALA A 207 15.93 30.58 -29.08
N LYS A 208 14.88 31.36 -28.83
CA LYS A 208 14.84 32.40 -27.79
C LYS A 208 14.27 31.90 -26.47
N LEU A 209 13.71 30.68 -26.44
CA LEU A 209 13.17 30.11 -25.22
C LEU A 209 14.30 29.83 -24.23
N ILE A 210 14.03 30.15 -22.97
CA ILE A 210 14.89 29.86 -21.84
C ILE A 210 14.34 28.63 -21.15
N PHE A 211 15.24 27.68 -20.91
CA PHE A 211 14.94 26.41 -20.25
C PHE A 211 15.65 26.38 -18.90
N ASP A 212 14.94 25.89 -17.89
CA ASP A 212 15.53 25.49 -16.63
C ASP A 212 14.89 24.21 -16.10
N ILE A 213 15.68 23.34 -15.49
CA ILE A 213 15.20 22.09 -14.90
C ILE A 213 15.45 22.16 -13.42
N VAL A 214 14.37 22.26 -12.67
CA VAL A 214 14.42 22.39 -11.23
C VAL A 214 13.93 21.11 -10.58
N VAL A 215 14.76 20.56 -9.71
CA VAL A 215 14.33 19.54 -8.76
C VAL A 215 13.70 20.28 -7.60
N LEU A 216 12.39 20.11 -7.43
CA LEU A 216 11.70 20.58 -6.23
C LEU A 216 12.15 19.66 -5.10
N ASP A 217 12.75 20.24 -4.05
CA ASP A 217 13.49 19.53 -2.99
C ASP A 217 12.59 18.70 -2.03
N GLY A 218 11.37 18.38 -2.46
CA GLY A 218 10.38 17.62 -1.72
C GLY A 218 9.97 16.32 -2.42
N PRO A 219 10.07 15.17 -1.74
CA PRO A 219 9.38 13.94 -2.17
C PRO A 219 7.89 14.24 -2.37
N GLY A 220 7.30 13.84 -3.49
CA GLY A 220 5.85 14.04 -3.74
C GLY A 220 5.44 15.43 -4.24
N ALA A 221 6.37 16.35 -4.54
CA ALA A 221 6.01 17.63 -5.17
C ALA A 221 5.33 17.43 -6.53
N LEU A 222 5.79 16.45 -7.31
CA LEU A 222 5.12 16.00 -8.54
C LEU A 222 3.66 15.65 -8.26
N HIS A 223 3.43 14.73 -7.33
CA HIS A 223 2.08 14.27 -6.96
C HIS A 223 1.18 15.44 -6.54
N TYR A 224 1.68 16.36 -5.71
CA TYR A 224 0.91 17.53 -5.28
C TYR A 224 0.50 18.44 -6.45
N PHE A 225 1.44 18.79 -7.33
CA PHE A 225 1.14 19.68 -8.48
C PHE A 225 0.35 18.98 -9.60
N SER A 226 0.32 17.64 -9.63
CA SER A 226 -0.61 16.89 -10.49
C SER A 226 -2.02 16.79 -9.90
N THR A 227 -2.21 17.01 -8.59
CA THR A 227 -3.51 16.95 -7.90
C THR A 227 -3.96 18.31 -7.37
N ASP A 228 -3.73 18.56 -6.09
CA ASP A 228 -4.34 19.64 -5.33
C ASP A 228 -3.68 21.00 -5.62
N GLY A 229 -2.40 20.99 -6.02
CA GLY A 229 -1.63 22.18 -6.40
C GLY A 229 -1.72 22.56 -7.88
N LYS A 230 -2.53 21.85 -8.68
CA LYS A 230 -2.60 22.04 -10.14
C LYS A 230 -2.99 23.48 -10.51
N LYS A 231 -3.99 24.04 -9.84
CA LYS A 231 -4.49 25.39 -10.13
C LYS A 231 -3.46 26.47 -9.76
N GLU A 232 -2.74 26.27 -8.67
CA GLU A 232 -1.65 27.13 -8.24
C GLU A 232 -0.50 27.10 -9.23
N LYS A 233 -0.13 25.90 -9.74
CA LYS A 233 0.84 25.75 -10.82
C LYS A 233 0.41 26.54 -12.07
N GLU A 234 -0.83 26.36 -12.53
CA GLU A 234 -1.40 27.08 -13.68
C GLU A 234 -1.51 28.60 -13.45
N ALA A 235 -1.63 29.05 -12.18
CA ALA A 235 -1.59 30.46 -11.83
C ALA A 235 -0.17 31.03 -11.93
N VAL A 236 0.85 30.27 -11.51
CA VAL A 236 2.26 30.62 -11.67
C VAL A 236 2.63 30.71 -13.16
N GLU A 237 2.21 29.73 -13.97
CA GLU A 237 2.41 29.73 -15.43
C GLU A 237 1.89 31.03 -16.08
N ARG A 238 0.66 31.43 -15.74
CA ARG A 238 0.03 32.66 -16.25
C ARG A 238 0.68 33.94 -15.71
N LEU A 239 1.06 33.96 -14.44
CA LEU A 239 1.60 35.17 -13.80
C LEU A 239 2.96 35.55 -14.38
N PHE A 240 3.84 34.57 -14.58
CA PHE A 240 5.20 34.79 -15.06
C PHE A 240 5.39 34.53 -16.55
N HIS A 241 4.31 34.18 -17.27
CA HIS A 241 4.35 33.83 -18.69
C HIS A 241 5.39 32.73 -18.95
N VAL A 242 5.22 31.61 -18.26
CA VAL A 242 6.08 30.42 -18.38
C VAL A 242 5.23 29.16 -18.53
N CYS A 243 5.83 28.11 -19.09
CA CYS A 243 5.27 26.78 -19.18
C CYS A 243 6.03 25.85 -18.21
N ILE A 244 5.32 25.14 -17.33
CA ILE A 244 5.90 24.26 -16.30
C ILE A 244 5.49 22.81 -16.58
N ARG A 245 6.45 21.98 -16.96
CA ARG A 245 6.22 20.59 -17.34
C ARG A 245 6.94 19.60 -16.46
N GLU A 246 6.26 18.49 -16.21
CA GLU A 246 6.79 17.40 -15.41
C GLU A 246 7.82 16.62 -16.23
N LYS A 247 9.04 16.49 -15.71
CA LYS A 247 10.07 15.68 -16.36
C LYS A 247 9.96 14.25 -15.87
N GLN A 248 9.66 13.32 -16.78
CA GLN A 248 9.63 11.89 -16.46
C GLN A 248 11.07 11.34 -16.36
N GLY A 249 11.64 11.40 -15.16
CA GLY A 249 12.92 10.79 -14.83
C GLY A 249 12.78 9.36 -14.28
N SER A 250 13.76 8.50 -14.56
CA SER A 250 13.89 7.16 -13.97
C SER A 250 14.17 7.17 -12.45
N ASN A 251 14.60 8.32 -11.92
CA ASN A 251 14.84 8.53 -10.50
C ASN A 251 13.65 9.24 -9.86
N GLN A 252 13.20 8.71 -8.73
CA GLN A 252 12.03 9.07 -7.93
C GLN A 252 12.04 10.51 -7.33
N GLN A 253 12.67 11.48 -7.99
CA GLN A 253 12.68 12.91 -7.65
C GLN A 253 11.65 13.67 -8.50
N SER A 254 11.03 14.67 -7.89
CA SER A 254 10.04 15.52 -8.56
C SER A 254 10.74 16.65 -9.30
N SER A 255 11.06 16.42 -10.58
CA SER A 255 11.71 17.41 -11.44
C SER A 255 10.74 18.07 -12.41
N PHE A 256 10.86 19.38 -12.57
CA PHE A 256 10.03 20.19 -13.44
C PHE A 256 10.90 20.97 -14.44
N LEU A 257 10.52 20.93 -15.70
CA LEU A 257 11.05 21.76 -16.78
C LEU A 257 10.25 23.07 -16.82
N PHE A 258 10.94 24.19 -16.67
CA PHE A 258 10.40 25.53 -16.85
C PHE A 258 10.84 26.04 -18.22
N VAL A 259 9.89 26.61 -18.96
CA VAL A 259 10.12 27.18 -20.29
C VAL A 259 9.54 28.58 -20.33
N GLY A 260 10.36 29.59 -20.61
CA GLY A 260 9.93 30.98 -20.64
C GLY A 260 10.64 31.81 -21.71
N LEU A 261 10.23 33.07 -21.86
CA LEU A 261 10.83 34.03 -22.80
C LEU A 261 11.96 34.87 -22.18
N THR A 262 12.00 34.96 -20.85
CA THR A 262 13.00 35.75 -20.09
C THR A 262 13.57 34.93 -18.94
N ARG A 263 14.82 35.20 -18.56
CA ARG A 263 15.49 34.49 -17.44
C ARG A 263 14.78 34.84 -16.13
N ASP A 264 14.54 36.12 -15.91
CA ASP A 264 13.85 36.62 -14.71
C ASP A 264 12.48 35.98 -14.51
N GLY A 265 11.68 35.82 -15.58
CA GLY A 265 10.37 35.17 -15.48
C GLY A 265 10.45 33.70 -15.09
N VAL A 266 11.44 32.98 -15.60
CA VAL A 266 11.71 31.58 -15.20
C VAL A 266 12.15 31.52 -13.74
N ASP A 267 13.12 32.33 -13.33
CA ASP A 267 13.69 32.31 -11.98
C ASP A 267 12.64 32.72 -10.91
N GLU A 268 11.80 33.71 -11.21
CA GLU A 268 10.69 34.12 -10.34
C GLU A 268 9.60 33.04 -10.24
N ALA A 269 9.26 32.38 -11.35
CA ALA A 269 8.31 31.27 -11.36
C ALA A 269 8.81 30.08 -10.54
N VAL A 270 10.09 29.72 -10.67
CA VAL A 270 10.75 28.68 -9.88
C VAL A 270 10.66 29.01 -8.39
N THR A 271 11.04 30.24 -8.03
CA THR A 271 11.00 30.71 -6.64
C THR A 271 9.57 30.65 -6.08
N LYS A 272 8.59 31.12 -6.85
CA LYS A 272 7.20 31.13 -6.42
C LYS A 272 6.63 29.71 -6.26
N LEU A 273 6.95 28.80 -7.17
CA LEU A 273 6.49 27.41 -7.11
C LEU A 273 7.07 26.68 -5.89
N ASN A 274 8.36 26.88 -5.59
CA ASN A 274 9.01 26.35 -4.38
C ASN A 274 8.31 26.84 -3.10
N ILE A 275 8.10 28.16 -2.97
CA ILE A 275 7.43 28.75 -1.79
C ILE A 275 6.01 28.18 -1.61
N LEU A 276 5.24 28.04 -2.70
CA LEU A 276 3.89 27.47 -2.64
C LEU A 276 3.90 26.03 -2.15
N PHE A 277 4.88 25.24 -2.60
CA PHE A 277 5.03 23.86 -2.14
C PHE A 277 5.40 23.80 -0.65
N GLU A 278 6.40 24.55 -0.19
CA GLU A 278 6.84 24.57 1.21
C GLU A 278 5.77 25.11 2.18
N ASP A 279 4.94 26.05 1.73
CA ASP A 279 3.84 26.60 2.54
C ASP A 279 2.72 25.58 2.75
N ARG A 280 2.38 24.79 1.74
CA ARG A 280 1.22 23.87 1.77
C ARG A 280 1.58 22.44 2.16
N CYS A 281 2.79 22.01 1.82
CA CYS A 281 3.22 20.64 1.97
C CYS A 281 4.27 20.45 3.07
N SER A 282 4.36 19.22 3.55
CA SER A 282 5.40 18.79 4.49
C SER A 282 5.78 17.35 4.17
N THR A 283 7.00 16.97 4.52
CA THR A 283 7.47 15.59 4.44
C THR A 283 7.81 15.09 5.83
N LYS A 284 7.32 13.90 6.18
CA LYS A 284 7.69 13.17 7.39
C LYS A 284 8.38 11.87 7.00
N ILE A 285 9.50 11.60 7.67
CA ILE A 285 10.23 10.34 7.56
C ILE A 285 9.99 9.58 8.86
N PHE A 286 9.45 8.37 8.73
CA PHE A 286 9.30 7.41 9.81
C PHE A 286 10.42 6.38 9.68
N THR A 287 11.24 6.26 10.71
CA THR A 287 12.28 5.23 10.81
C THR A 287 11.66 3.88 11.16
N ASN A 288 12.43 2.80 11.01
CA ASN A 288 12.00 1.49 11.51
C ASN A 288 11.70 1.50 13.01
N GLU A 289 12.37 2.34 13.81
CA GLU A 289 12.08 2.46 15.24
C GLU A 289 10.73 3.13 15.51
N ASP A 290 10.35 4.13 14.71
CA ASP A 290 9.04 4.78 14.81
C ASP A 290 7.90 3.81 14.43
N LEU A 291 8.22 2.82 13.59
CA LEU A 291 7.27 1.83 13.06
C LEU A 291 7.38 0.46 13.73
N LYS A 292 8.32 0.24 14.66
CA LYS A 292 8.60 -1.09 15.23
C LYS A 292 7.39 -1.70 15.96
N ASP A 293 6.57 -0.83 16.52
CA ASP A 293 5.40 -1.19 17.32
C ASP A 293 4.11 -1.22 16.48
N LEU A 294 4.19 -0.95 15.16
CA LEU A 294 3.05 -1.07 14.26
C LEU A 294 2.77 -2.53 13.91
N THR A 295 1.55 -2.99 14.19
CA THR A 295 1.06 -4.27 13.67
C THR A 295 0.76 -4.19 12.16
N GLU A 296 0.59 -5.34 11.50
CA GLU A 296 0.19 -5.37 10.08
C GLU A 296 -1.13 -4.62 9.83
N ASP A 297 -2.11 -4.76 10.74
CA ASP A 297 -3.37 -4.01 10.67
C ASP A 297 -3.15 -2.51 10.85
N GLY A 298 -2.27 -2.10 11.79
CA GLY A 298 -1.87 -0.71 11.95
C GLY A 298 -1.22 -0.13 10.68
N MET A 299 -0.39 -0.92 10.01
CA MET A 299 0.25 -0.54 8.75
C MET A 299 -0.76 -0.42 7.60
N LYS A 300 -1.77 -1.30 7.57
CA LYS A 300 -2.87 -1.24 6.61
C LYS A 300 -3.75 0.00 6.83
N ASP A 301 -4.10 0.28 8.08
CA ASP A 301 -4.85 1.49 8.46
C ASP A 301 -4.07 2.76 8.07
N LEU A 302 -2.76 2.78 8.30
CA LEU A 302 -1.89 3.91 7.94
C LEU A 302 -1.86 4.12 6.43
N ARG A 303 -1.66 3.05 5.64
CA ARG A 303 -1.69 3.12 4.17
C ARG A 303 -3.06 3.59 3.65
N LYS A 304 -4.14 3.13 4.27
CA LYS A 304 -5.51 3.55 3.93
C LYS A 304 -5.73 5.03 4.24
N LEU A 305 -5.29 5.51 5.41
CA LEU A 305 -5.38 6.92 5.78
C LEU A 305 -4.59 7.79 4.81
N ALA A 306 -3.35 7.40 4.50
CA ALA A 306 -2.50 8.13 3.56
C ALA A 306 -3.12 8.18 2.14
N GLN A 307 -3.74 7.10 1.66
CA GLN A 307 -4.50 7.10 0.41
C GLN A 307 -5.72 8.04 0.45
N GLN A 308 -6.49 8.02 1.54
CA GLN A 308 -7.64 8.91 1.72
C GLN A 308 -7.24 10.39 1.73
N GLN A 309 -6.08 10.69 2.33
CA GLN A 309 -5.50 12.03 2.38
C GLN A 309 -4.68 12.37 1.12
N LYS A 310 -4.66 11.49 0.10
CA LYS A 310 -3.89 11.64 -1.15
C LYS A 310 -2.41 11.96 -0.92
N LEU A 311 -1.79 11.32 0.08
CA LEU A 311 -0.38 11.52 0.40
C LEU A 311 0.50 10.64 -0.48
N TYR A 312 1.65 11.17 -0.85
CA TYR A 312 2.72 10.42 -1.49
C TYR A 312 3.42 9.54 -0.45
N ILE A 313 3.54 8.23 -0.76
CA ILE A 313 4.18 7.24 0.12
C ILE A 313 5.33 6.58 -0.63
N LYS A 314 6.48 6.48 0.03
CA LYS A 314 7.65 5.78 -0.49
C LYS A 314 8.40 5.07 0.62
N GLU A 315 8.91 3.87 0.35
CA GLU A 315 9.84 3.20 1.25
C GLU A 315 11.20 3.89 1.23
N ASN A 316 11.82 4.07 2.40
CA ASN A 316 13.09 4.77 2.52
C ASN A 316 14.23 3.93 1.87
N PRO A 317 14.88 4.40 0.80
CA PRO A 317 15.86 3.62 0.05
C PRO A 317 17.24 3.49 0.74
N GLN A 318 17.54 4.25 1.80
CA GLN A 318 18.89 4.29 2.42
C GLN A 318 19.21 3.13 3.37
N GLY A 319 18.58 1.97 3.22
CA GLY A 319 18.95 0.74 3.95
C GLY A 319 18.60 0.69 5.45
N GLN A 320 18.10 1.78 6.03
CA GLN A 320 17.60 1.80 7.42
C GLN A 320 16.15 1.31 7.56
N GLY A 321 15.45 1.04 6.45
CA GLY A 321 14.01 0.78 6.42
C GLY A 321 13.20 1.98 6.93
N GLY A 322 11.92 2.02 6.58
CA GLY A 322 11.02 3.11 7.00
C GLY A 322 10.13 3.64 5.88
N LEU A 323 9.23 4.55 6.24
CA LEU A 323 8.29 5.20 5.33
C LEU A 323 8.55 6.70 5.23
N ILE A 324 8.61 7.20 3.99
CA ILE A 324 8.57 8.63 3.68
C ILE A 324 7.15 8.95 3.24
N ILE A 325 6.52 9.89 3.93
CA ILE A 325 5.17 10.37 3.64
C ILE A 325 5.22 11.86 3.39
N SER A 326 4.68 12.29 2.25
CA SER A 326 4.69 13.69 1.84
C SER A 326 3.39 14.13 1.19
N GLY A 327 3.04 15.39 1.34
CA GLY A 327 1.81 15.97 0.81
C GLY A 327 1.34 17.13 1.67
N LEU A 328 0.04 17.41 1.68
CA LEU A 328 -0.54 18.50 2.47
C LEU A 328 -0.24 18.37 3.97
N LYS A 329 0.17 19.48 4.60
CA LYS A 329 0.51 19.55 6.04
C LYS A 329 -0.54 18.92 6.95
N ALA A 330 -1.82 19.19 6.69
CA ALA A 330 -2.92 18.63 7.47
C ALA A 330 -3.03 17.09 7.38
N GLY A 331 -2.82 16.52 6.19
CA GLY A 331 -2.85 15.07 5.98
C GLY A 331 -1.66 14.38 6.62
N VAL A 332 -0.45 14.93 6.46
CA VAL A 332 0.76 14.40 7.11
C VAL A 332 0.63 14.48 8.63
N GLY A 333 0.08 15.57 9.18
CA GLY A 333 -0.18 15.71 10.60
C GLY A 333 -1.12 14.63 11.17
N GLN A 334 -2.16 14.23 10.44
CA GLN A 334 -3.05 13.14 10.84
C GLN A 334 -2.33 11.79 10.90
N VAL A 335 -1.45 11.51 9.93
CA VAL A 335 -0.66 10.27 9.94
C VAL A 335 0.32 10.25 11.11
N VAL A 336 0.98 11.38 11.40
CA VAL A 336 1.83 11.54 12.58
C VAL A 336 1.05 11.29 13.86
N GLN A 337 -0.13 11.90 14.02
CA GLN A 337 -0.99 11.69 15.19
C GLN A 337 -1.43 10.22 15.34
N MET A 338 -1.69 9.54 14.23
CA MET A 338 -2.04 8.13 14.25
C MET A 338 -0.90 7.27 14.78
N VAL A 339 0.33 7.50 14.30
CA VAL A 339 1.54 6.76 14.70
C VAL A 339 1.93 7.09 16.14
N ASP A 340 2.01 8.38 16.48
CA ASP A 340 2.56 8.83 17.76
C ASP A 340 1.55 8.74 18.93
N THR A 341 0.25 8.78 18.65
CA THR A 341 -0.78 8.79 19.70
C THR A 341 -1.74 7.60 19.62
N ALA A 342 -2.41 7.42 18.48
CA ALA A 342 -3.53 6.47 18.42
C ALA A 342 -3.09 5.01 18.58
N ILE A 343 -1.94 4.64 18.02
CA ILE A 343 -1.43 3.26 18.07
C ILE A 343 -0.93 2.88 19.48
N PRO A 344 -0.09 3.70 20.16
CA PRO A 344 0.27 3.45 21.55
C PRO A 344 -0.95 3.32 22.47
N LEU A 345 -1.94 4.22 22.33
CA LEU A 345 -3.18 4.15 23.12
C LEU A 345 -3.98 2.86 22.85
N ARG A 346 -4.13 2.44 21.59
CA ARG A 346 -4.79 1.16 21.26
C ARG A 346 -4.08 -0.03 21.90
N ARG A 347 -2.75 -0.02 21.94
CA ARG A 347 -1.95 -1.07 22.60
C ARG A 347 -2.14 -1.06 24.11
N GLU A 348 -2.05 0.09 24.77
CA GLU A 348 -2.28 0.19 26.21
C GLU A 348 -3.69 -0.25 26.60
N LEU A 349 -4.69 0.12 25.79
CA LEU A 349 -6.06 -0.34 25.96
C LEU A 349 -6.14 -1.86 25.83
N ARG A 350 -5.52 -2.46 24.79
CA ARG A 350 -5.48 -3.92 24.63
C ARG A 350 -4.84 -4.60 25.83
N VAL A 351 -3.70 -4.11 26.33
CA VAL A 351 -3.04 -4.69 27.52
C VAL A 351 -3.93 -4.64 28.75
N LYS A 352 -4.62 -3.51 28.99
CA LYS A 352 -5.58 -3.39 30.11
C LYS A 352 -6.76 -4.36 29.96
N GLU A 353 -7.26 -4.53 28.73
CA GLU A 353 -8.33 -5.49 28.44
C GLU A 353 -7.86 -6.94 28.62
N GLU A 354 -6.65 -7.27 28.13
CA GLU A 354 -6.00 -8.57 28.35
C GLU A 354 -5.88 -8.88 29.83
N ASP A 355 -5.35 -7.95 30.64
CA ASP A 355 -5.18 -8.12 32.08
C ASP A 355 -6.50 -8.34 32.81
N SER A 356 -7.50 -7.49 32.53
CA SER A 356 -8.84 -7.60 33.12
C SER A 356 -9.51 -8.92 32.75
N LEU A 357 -9.43 -9.31 31.48
CA LEU A 357 -9.99 -10.56 31.01
C LEU A 357 -9.25 -11.78 31.57
N TYR A 358 -7.93 -11.70 31.71
CA TYR A 358 -7.09 -12.77 32.25
C TYR A 358 -7.32 -13.02 33.74
N LEU A 359 -8.03 -12.16 34.48
CA LEU A 359 -8.48 -12.51 35.82
C LEU A 359 -9.77 -13.32 35.78
N ARG A 360 -10.64 -13.05 34.80
CA ARG A 360 -12.01 -13.59 34.70
C ARG A 360 -12.12 -14.86 33.86
N VAL A 361 -11.28 -15.05 32.86
CA VAL A 361 -11.37 -16.17 31.92
C VAL A 361 -10.02 -16.85 31.76
N ALA A 362 -10.01 -18.16 31.94
CA ALA A 362 -8.85 -19.02 31.72
C ALA A 362 -9.14 -20.03 30.60
N TRP A 363 -8.58 -19.76 29.43
CA TRP A 363 -8.40 -20.76 28.40
C TRP A 363 -7.21 -21.65 28.74
N CYS A 364 -7.43 -22.96 28.70
CA CYS A 364 -6.47 -23.97 29.10
C CYS A 364 -6.27 -24.99 27.98
N LEU A 365 -5.03 -25.44 27.83
CA LEU A 365 -4.63 -26.50 26.91
C LEU A 365 -4.20 -27.73 27.72
N LEU A 366 -4.65 -28.92 27.32
CA LEU A 366 -4.20 -30.17 27.92
C LEU A 366 -2.82 -30.54 27.37
N ALA A 367 -1.79 -30.42 28.19
CA ALA A 367 -0.42 -30.75 27.81
C ALA A 367 -0.20 -32.27 27.69
N PRO A 368 0.88 -32.74 27.02
CA PRO A 368 1.14 -34.16 26.81
C PRO A 368 1.34 -34.99 28.09
N ASN A 369 1.65 -34.34 29.21
CA ASN A 369 1.71 -34.94 30.54
C ASN A 369 0.33 -35.04 31.23
N GLU A 370 -0.75 -34.76 30.49
CA GLU A 370 -2.14 -34.73 30.94
C GLU A 370 -2.46 -33.71 32.04
N SER A 371 -1.63 -32.67 32.18
CA SER A 371 -1.97 -31.51 33.02
C SER A 371 -2.59 -30.38 32.20
N TRP A 372 -3.63 -29.75 32.73
CA TRP A 372 -4.18 -28.52 32.18
C TRP A 372 -3.24 -27.35 32.43
N GLU A 373 -2.76 -26.72 31.37
CA GLU A 373 -1.92 -25.53 31.42
C GLU A 373 -2.71 -24.32 30.92
N ARG A 374 -2.64 -23.20 31.65
CA ARG A 374 -3.28 -21.95 31.25
C ARG A 374 -2.50 -21.33 30.09
N LEU A 375 -3.22 -20.81 29.09
CA LEU A 375 -2.60 -20.08 27.99
C LEU A 375 -2.05 -18.72 28.45
N PRO A 376 -1.07 -18.14 27.73
CA PRO A 376 -0.61 -16.78 28.02
C PRO A 376 -1.70 -15.74 27.72
N LYS A 377 -1.50 -14.50 28.22
CA LYS A 377 -2.53 -13.44 28.22
C LYS A 377 -3.04 -13.09 26.82
N ALA A 378 -2.13 -12.88 25.88
CA ALA A 378 -2.46 -12.50 24.51
C ALA A 378 -3.31 -13.57 23.82
N GLU A 379 -2.92 -14.83 23.95
CA GLU A 379 -3.62 -15.96 23.31
C GLU A 379 -4.96 -16.26 23.99
N ASN A 380 -5.03 -16.11 25.32
CA ASN A 380 -6.28 -16.18 26.06
C ASN A 380 -7.26 -15.10 25.59
N TYR A 381 -6.78 -13.88 25.38
CA TYR A 381 -7.58 -12.77 24.85
C TYR A 381 -8.03 -13.02 23.42
N ASP A 382 -7.12 -13.42 22.53
CA ASP A 382 -7.43 -13.66 21.13
C ASP A 382 -8.44 -14.82 20.97
N LEU A 383 -8.33 -15.88 21.77
CA LEU A 383 -9.33 -16.96 21.81
C LEU A 383 -10.71 -16.46 22.23
N GLU A 384 -10.78 -15.67 23.30
CA GLU A 384 -12.06 -15.15 23.80
C GLU A 384 -12.71 -14.18 22.81
N LYS A 385 -11.91 -13.39 22.10
CA LYS A 385 -12.39 -12.48 21.05
C LYS A 385 -12.65 -13.17 19.71
N GLY A 386 -12.31 -14.46 19.56
CA GLY A 386 -12.47 -15.21 18.32
C GLY A 386 -11.40 -14.91 17.25
N ASN A 387 -10.31 -14.23 17.60
CA ASN A 387 -9.21 -13.85 16.71
C ASN A 387 -8.20 -15.01 16.50
N ILE A 388 -8.68 -16.14 15.99
CA ILE A 388 -7.89 -17.39 15.94
C ILE A 388 -7.25 -17.71 14.57
N ALA A 389 -7.33 -16.80 13.59
CA ALA A 389 -6.84 -17.02 12.23
C ALA A 389 -5.34 -17.40 12.20
N ASN A 390 -4.54 -16.73 13.03
CA ASN A 390 -3.11 -16.98 13.17
C ASN A 390 -2.78 -18.14 14.12
N GLY A 391 -3.79 -18.78 14.71
CA GLY A 391 -3.64 -19.80 15.75
C GLY A 391 -3.26 -19.21 17.10
N ILE A 392 -2.81 -20.07 18.01
CA ILE A 392 -2.40 -19.69 19.38
C ILE A 392 -1.02 -20.26 19.70
N VAL A 393 -0.39 -19.73 20.74
CA VAL A 393 0.85 -20.19 21.34
C VAL A 393 0.59 -20.69 22.75
N ASP A 394 1.13 -21.85 23.13
CA ASP A 394 1.05 -22.31 24.52
C ASP A 394 2.14 -21.69 25.42
N ALA A 395 2.10 -21.99 26.71
CA ALA A 395 3.08 -21.49 27.69
C ALA A 395 4.54 -21.93 27.39
N LYS A 396 4.76 -22.88 26.47
CA LYS A 396 6.08 -23.37 26.05
C LYS A 396 6.52 -22.81 24.71
N GLY A 397 5.75 -21.88 24.12
CA GLY A 397 6.06 -21.26 22.84
C GLY A 397 5.65 -22.09 21.61
N ILE A 398 4.90 -23.19 21.77
CA ILE A 398 4.49 -24.04 20.65
C ILE A 398 3.25 -23.45 19.97
N LYS A 399 3.26 -23.39 18.63
CA LYS A 399 2.14 -22.88 17.83
C LYS A 399 1.09 -23.96 17.51
N TRP A 400 -0.17 -23.58 17.67
CA TRP A 400 -1.34 -24.45 17.47
C TRP A 400 -2.37 -23.81 16.55
N THR A 401 -3.08 -24.64 15.79
CA THR A 401 -4.29 -24.25 15.06
C THR A 401 -5.51 -24.66 15.88
N VAL A 402 -6.46 -23.76 16.07
CA VAL A 402 -7.58 -23.95 16.99
C VAL A 402 -8.85 -24.34 16.24
N ASN A 403 -9.60 -25.29 16.79
CA ASN A 403 -10.96 -25.60 16.40
C ASN A 403 -11.88 -25.48 17.64
N LEU A 404 -12.55 -24.34 17.76
CA LEU A 404 -13.44 -24.05 18.90
C LEU A 404 -14.70 -24.93 18.90
N GLN A 405 -15.20 -25.36 17.73
CA GLN A 405 -16.38 -26.24 17.65
C GLN A 405 -16.12 -27.60 18.29
N LYS A 406 -14.88 -28.10 18.15
CA LYS A 406 -14.43 -29.37 18.74
C LYS A 406 -13.68 -29.18 20.07
N THR A 407 -13.56 -27.94 20.53
CA THR A 407 -12.74 -27.56 21.69
C THR A 407 -11.37 -28.25 21.69
N GLU A 408 -10.68 -28.21 20.54
CA GLU A 408 -9.37 -28.83 20.34
C GLU A 408 -8.38 -27.86 19.68
N ALA A 409 -7.09 -28.08 19.93
CA ALA A 409 -6.00 -27.41 19.25
C ALA A 409 -5.10 -28.46 18.61
N ARG A 410 -4.59 -28.21 17.40
CA ARG A 410 -3.65 -29.09 16.71
C ARG A 410 -2.30 -28.41 16.51
N SER A 411 -1.24 -29.05 16.98
CA SER A 411 0.13 -28.53 16.87
C SER A 411 0.49 -28.39 15.39
N ARG A 412 1.01 -27.22 14.98
CA ARG A 412 1.39 -26.99 13.58
C ARG A 412 2.55 -27.91 13.15
N ALA A 413 3.49 -28.17 14.07
CA ALA A 413 4.67 -28.99 13.84
C ALA A 413 4.36 -30.50 13.90
N SER A 414 3.85 -30.99 15.03
CA SER A 414 3.68 -32.43 15.27
C SER A 414 2.35 -33.00 14.77
N LYS A 415 1.40 -32.14 14.38
CA LYS A 415 0.01 -32.48 14.04
C LYS A 415 -0.77 -33.21 15.14
N LYS A 416 -0.22 -33.33 16.35
CA LYS A 416 -0.92 -33.88 17.52
C LYS A 416 -2.03 -32.94 17.97
N ALA A 417 -3.17 -33.53 18.32
CA ALA A 417 -4.30 -32.80 18.89
C ALA A 417 -4.18 -32.74 20.42
N ALA A 418 -4.61 -31.63 20.99
CA ALA A 418 -4.72 -31.39 22.42
C ALA A 418 -6.09 -30.80 22.72
N LYS A 419 -6.66 -31.15 23.88
CA LYS A 419 -7.97 -30.63 24.31
C LYS A 419 -7.83 -29.18 24.77
N LEU A 420 -8.82 -28.37 24.47
CA LEU A 420 -8.99 -27.01 24.99
C LEU A 420 -10.17 -26.97 25.97
N LYS A 421 -10.07 -26.09 26.97
CA LYS A 421 -11.14 -25.84 27.93
C LYS A 421 -11.17 -24.36 28.28
N ARG A 422 -12.37 -23.82 28.46
CA ARG A 422 -12.61 -22.46 28.97
C ARG A 422 -13.15 -22.55 30.40
N LEU A 423 -12.49 -21.88 31.33
CA LEU A 423 -12.97 -21.68 32.70
C LEU A 423 -13.29 -20.20 32.91
N GLU A 424 -14.43 -19.92 33.51
CA GLU A 424 -14.87 -18.56 33.83
C GLU A 424 -14.81 -18.38 35.34
N ASN A 425 -13.78 -17.66 35.80
CA ASN A 425 -13.55 -17.32 37.19
C ASN A 425 -14.61 -16.37 37.73
N LEU A 426 -14.90 -16.54 39.02
CA LEU A 426 -15.68 -15.57 39.77
C LEU A 426 -14.76 -14.42 40.20
N ILE A 427 -15.35 -13.26 40.46
CA ILE A 427 -14.63 -12.03 40.83
C ILE A 427 -13.65 -12.27 41.99
N ASP A 428 -14.01 -13.14 42.92
CA ASP A 428 -13.29 -13.46 44.15
C ASP A 428 -12.79 -14.91 44.21
N PHE A 429 -12.88 -15.68 43.12
CA PHE A 429 -12.45 -17.08 43.12
C PHE A 429 -11.96 -17.55 41.74
N THR A 430 -10.70 -17.98 41.70
CA THR A 430 -10.09 -18.62 40.53
C THR A 430 -10.33 -20.12 40.60
N PHE A 431 -10.94 -20.69 39.55
CA PHE A 431 -11.20 -22.12 39.51
C PHE A 431 -9.88 -22.92 39.37
N PRO A 432 -9.73 -24.04 40.10
CA PRO A 432 -8.61 -24.94 39.87
C PRO A 432 -8.60 -25.46 38.43
N LEU A 433 -7.43 -25.45 37.77
CA LEU A 433 -7.33 -25.78 36.34
C LEU A 433 -7.78 -27.21 35.99
N TYR A 434 -7.74 -28.13 36.96
CA TYR A 434 -8.19 -29.51 36.77
C TYR A 434 -9.72 -29.67 36.83
N TRP A 435 -10.46 -28.65 37.27
CA TRP A 435 -11.92 -28.69 37.27
C TRP A 435 -12.50 -28.60 35.86
N ASP A 436 -13.63 -29.26 35.62
CA ASP A 436 -14.47 -29.06 34.46
C ASP A 436 -15.24 -27.75 34.57
N SER A 437 -15.57 -27.15 33.43
CA SER A 437 -16.39 -25.95 33.37
C SER A 437 -17.73 -26.16 34.07
N MET A 438 -18.14 -25.19 34.87
CA MET A 438 -19.42 -25.19 35.58
C MET A 438 -20.39 -24.22 34.89
N ALA A 439 -21.68 -24.53 34.93
CA ALA A 439 -22.71 -23.63 34.38
C ALA A 439 -22.86 -22.37 35.26
N SER A 440 -23.39 -21.29 34.69
CA SER A 440 -23.67 -20.08 35.47
C SER A 440 -24.66 -20.38 36.60
N GLY A 441 -24.30 -20.02 37.84
CA GLY A 441 -25.09 -20.30 39.04
C GLY A 441 -24.93 -21.72 39.61
N GLU A 442 -24.18 -22.61 38.96
CA GLU A 442 -23.87 -23.96 39.48
C GLU A 442 -22.81 -23.86 40.59
N ASN A 443 -23.17 -24.23 41.82
CA ASN A 443 -22.25 -24.16 42.97
C ASN A 443 -21.62 -25.51 43.35
N LEU A 444 -22.24 -26.61 42.92
CA LEU A 444 -21.78 -27.98 43.14
C LEU A 444 -21.91 -28.77 41.84
N LYS A 445 -20.81 -29.39 41.42
CA LYS A 445 -20.79 -30.33 40.29
C LYS A 445 -20.04 -31.61 40.67
N GLU A 446 -20.64 -32.74 40.34
CA GLU A 446 -20.02 -34.06 40.49
C GLU A 446 -19.58 -34.55 39.11
N VAL A 447 -18.27 -34.73 38.93
CA VAL A 447 -17.69 -35.16 37.65
C VAL A 447 -17.22 -36.60 37.77
N LEU A 448 -17.88 -37.50 37.04
CA LEU A 448 -17.38 -38.86 36.87
C LEU A 448 -16.08 -38.83 36.06
N LEU A 449 -14.98 -39.27 36.68
CA LEU A 449 -13.69 -39.30 36.00
C LEU A 449 -13.64 -40.45 34.99
N ASP A 450 -13.11 -40.16 33.81
CA ASP A 450 -12.82 -41.17 32.78
C ASP A 450 -11.75 -42.16 33.32
N PRO A 451 -12.03 -43.47 33.34
CA PRO A 451 -11.07 -44.49 33.76
C PRO A 451 -9.74 -44.46 33.00
N GLN A 452 -9.70 -43.89 31.80
CA GLN A 452 -8.49 -43.75 30.98
C GLN A 452 -7.70 -42.47 31.27
N SER A 453 -8.25 -41.53 32.03
CA SER A 453 -7.57 -40.27 32.37
C SER A 453 -6.42 -40.47 33.38
N ALA A 454 -5.35 -39.69 33.26
CA ALA A 454 -4.26 -39.65 34.24
C ALA A 454 -4.74 -39.25 35.64
N GLU A 455 -5.76 -38.39 35.74
CA GLU A 455 -6.36 -37.99 37.01
C GLU A 455 -6.97 -39.20 37.74
N TYR A 456 -7.83 -39.96 37.05
CA TYR A 456 -8.41 -41.20 37.59
C TYR A 456 -7.31 -42.18 37.99
N CYS A 457 -6.35 -42.43 37.09
CA CYS A 457 -5.25 -43.35 37.34
C CYS A 457 -4.41 -42.95 38.55
N THR A 458 -4.19 -41.65 38.76
CA THR A 458 -3.43 -41.11 39.91
C THR A 458 -4.17 -41.34 41.22
N VAL A 459 -5.47 -41.01 41.28
CA VAL A 459 -6.29 -41.22 42.48
C VAL A 459 -6.40 -42.71 42.80
N LEU A 460 -6.67 -43.53 41.77
CA LEU A 460 -6.78 -44.98 41.90
C LEU A 460 -5.46 -45.62 42.37
N LYS A 461 -4.32 -45.21 41.80
CA LYS A 461 -3.00 -45.73 42.18
C LYS A 461 -2.70 -45.44 43.65
N ARG A 462 -3.05 -44.25 44.15
CA ARG A 462 -2.88 -43.90 45.58
C ARG A 462 -3.78 -44.76 46.48
N PHE A 463 -5.06 -44.90 46.13
CA PHE A 463 -6.00 -45.73 46.89
C PHE A 463 -5.56 -47.21 46.95
N ARG A 464 -5.11 -47.76 45.82
CA ARG A 464 -4.65 -49.16 45.70
C ARG A 464 -3.33 -49.47 46.41
N LYS A 465 -2.62 -48.47 46.94
CA LYS A 465 -1.44 -48.70 47.76
C LYS A 465 -1.77 -49.58 48.97
N THR A 466 -2.91 -49.33 49.61
CA THR A 466 -3.31 -50.07 50.83
C THR A 466 -4.64 -50.80 50.72
N VAL A 467 -5.44 -50.53 49.68
CA VAL A 467 -6.74 -51.21 49.47
C VAL A 467 -6.68 -52.13 48.24
N LYS A 468 -7.11 -53.39 48.39
CA LYS A 468 -7.17 -54.40 47.31
C LYS A 468 -8.58 -54.63 46.73
N LYS A 469 -9.55 -53.81 47.15
CA LYS A 469 -10.95 -53.86 46.71
C LYS A 469 -11.14 -53.33 45.29
N THR A 470 -12.26 -53.71 44.66
CA THR A 470 -12.56 -53.32 43.28
C THR A 470 -13.16 -51.92 43.26
N VAL A 471 -12.50 -50.97 42.59
CA VAL A 471 -13.02 -49.61 42.43
C VAL A 471 -14.00 -49.56 41.27
N LEU A 472 -15.22 -49.09 41.52
CA LEU A 472 -16.30 -48.99 40.55
C LEU A 472 -16.28 -47.64 39.84
N LYS A 473 -16.14 -46.55 40.61
CA LYS A 473 -16.08 -45.18 40.08
C LYS A 473 -15.31 -44.25 41.00
N ILE A 474 -14.76 -43.20 40.41
CA ILE A 474 -14.17 -42.06 41.11
C ILE A 474 -14.86 -40.82 40.59
N VAL A 475 -15.43 -40.05 41.51
CA VAL A 475 -16.12 -38.79 41.21
C VAL A 475 -15.31 -37.65 41.79
N ARG A 476 -14.96 -36.65 40.98
CA ARG A 476 -14.43 -35.38 41.49
C ARG A 476 -15.58 -34.51 41.95
N VAL A 477 -15.45 -33.96 43.15
CA VAL A 477 -16.42 -33.01 43.71
C VAL A 477 -15.91 -31.60 43.44
N GLN A 478 -16.73 -30.77 42.81
CA GLN A 478 -16.45 -29.36 42.52
C GLN A 478 -17.45 -28.48 43.26
N ASN A 479 -17.16 -28.14 44.51
CA ASN A 479 -17.99 -27.25 45.31
C ASN A 479 -17.30 -25.89 45.47
N ILE A 480 -17.87 -24.85 44.87
CA ILE A 480 -17.29 -23.50 44.82
C ILE A 480 -17.13 -22.93 46.23
N HIS A 481 -18.18 -23.00 47.06
CA HIS A 481 -18.17 -22.39 48.38
C HIS A 481 -17.17 -23.08 49.32
N LEU A 482 -17.16 -24.42 49.32
CA LEU A 482 -16.21 -25.19 50.13
C LEU A 482 -14.78 -24.97 49.65
N ARG A 483 -14.54 -24.98 48.33
CA ARG A 483 -13.19 -24.75 47.81
C ARG A 483 -12.71 -23.34 48.11
N ARG A 484 -13.57 -22.33 48.01
CA ARG A 484 -13.24 -20.95 48.33
C ARG A 484 -12.86 -20.77 49.80
N ALA A 485 -13.66 -21.31 50.72
CA ALA A 485 -13.35 -21.28 52.16
C ALA A 485 -12.02 -21.99 52.45
N TYR A 486 -11.81 -23.16 51.83
CA TYR A 486 -10.57 -23.91 51.92
C TYR A 486 -9.35 -23.13 51.42
N GLU A 487 -9.42 -22.46 50.27
CA GLU A 487 -8.29 -21.66 49.75
C GLU A 487 -7.97 -20.47 50.66
N ALA A 488 -8.99 -19.81 51.22
CA ALA A 488 -8.79 -18.74 52.19
C ALA A 488 -8.10 -19.24 53.46
N LYS A 489 -8.51 -20.42 53.97
CA LYS A 489 -7.88 -21.07 55.13
C LYS A 489 -6.46 -21.53 54.81
N SER A 490 -6.24 -22.08 53.62
CA SER A 490 -4.93 -22.51 53.11
C SER A 490 -3.95 -21.35 53.10
N LYS A 491 -4.35 -20.20 52.54
CA LYS A 491 -3.55 -18.97 52.56
C LYS A 491 -3.23 -18.53 53.98
N HIS A 492 -4.23 -18.47 54.87
CA HIS A 492 -4.02 -18.08 56.26
C HIS A 492 -3.00 -18.97 56.99
N ILE A 493 -3.13 -20.30 56.90
CA ILE A 493 -2.18 -21.23 57.53
C ILE A 493 -0.81 -21.13 56.85
N SER A 494 -0.76 -20.97 55.53
CA SER A 494 0.50 -20.82 54.80
C SER A 494 1.27 -19.56 55.20
N ASP A 495 0.57 -18.44 55.40
CA ASP A 495 1.18 -17.18 55.82
C ASP A 495 1.66 -17.26 57.28
N LYS A 496 0.85 -17.89 58.14
CA LYS A 496 1.20 -18.15 59.56
C LYS A 496 2.45 -19.03 59.70
N ASN A 497 2.54 -20.10 58.90
CA ASN A 497 3.59 -21.12 58.99
C ASN A 497 4.65 -20.96 57.89
N ARG A 498 4.93 -19.72 57.49
CA ARG A 498 5.78 -19.44 56.33
C ARG A 498 7.19 -20.04 56.46
N LEU A 499 7.69 -20.21 57.67
CA LEU A 499 9.03 -20.76 57.95
C LEU A 499 8.99 -22.28 58.24
N GLU A 500 7.81 -22.84 58.47
CA GLU A 500 7.57 -24.20 58.96
C GLU A 500 6.97 -25.14 57.88
N GLY A 501 7.03 -24.73 56.61
CA GLY A 501 6.53 -25.54 55.48
C GLY A 501 5.11 -25.20 55.02
N GLY A 502 4.55 -24.07 55.47
CA GLY A 502 3.29 -23.50 55.00
C GLY A 502 2.06 -24.28 55.46
N ALA A 503 1.06 -24.39 54.58
CA ALA A 503 -0.23 -24.99 54.93
C ALA A 503 -0.20 -26.52 55.15
N GLY A 504 0.89 -27.19 54.75
CA GLY A 504 1.04 -28.64 54.90
C GLY A 504 -0.12 -29.42 54.25
N GLU A 505 -0.55 -29.04 53.04
CA GLU A 505 -1.65 -29.73 52.36
C GLU A 505 -1.31 -31.21 52.12
N ARG A 506 -2.20 -32.11 52.54
CA ARG A 506 -2.12 -33.55 52.30
C ARG A 506 -3.41 -34.08 51.70
N LEU A 507 -3.29 -35.05 50.80
CA LEU A 507 -4.43 -35.85 50.35
C LEU A 507 -4.60 -37.03 51.30
N LEU A 508 -5.71 -37.04 52.05
CA LEU A 508 -6.02 -38.02 53.08
C LEU A 508 -7.41 -38.63 52.85
N TYR A 509 -7.71 -39.72 53.56
CA TYR A 509 -8.93 -40.51 53.35
C TYR A 509 -9.91 -40.36 54.50
N HIS A 510 -11.20 -40.20 54.20
CA HIS A 510 -12.28 -40.16 55.18
C HIS A 510 -13.38 -41.18 54.80
N GLY A 511 -13.55 -42.20 55.63
CA GLY A 511 -14.63 -43.17 55.50
C GLY A 511 -15.93 -42.63 56.07
N THR A 512 -17.04 -42.84 55.36
CA THR A 512 -18.35 -42.35 55.80
C THR A 512 -19.48 -43.29 55.37
N SER A 513 -20.67 -43.11 55.96
CA SER A 513 -21.90 -43.79 55.52
C SER A 513 -22.54 -43.10 54.31
N GLN A 514 -23.38 -43.85 53.59
CA GLN A 514 -24.18 -43.36 52.46
C GLN A 514 -25.04 -42.14 52.83
N GLU A 515 -25.63 -42.13 54.02
CA GLU A 515 -26.50 -41.06 54.53
C GLU A 515 -25.77 -39.71 54.70
N SER A 516 -24.45 -39.73 54.88
CA SER A 516 -23.66 -38.51 55.14
C SER A 516 -23.04 -37.93 53.87
N LEU A 517 -23.14 -38.60 52.72
CA LEU A 517 -22.46 -38.19 51.48
C LEU A 517 -22.91 -36.82 51.00
N ASP A 518 -24.22 -36.60 50.90
CA ASP A 518 -24.75 -35.33 50.39
C ASP A 518 -24.45 -34.18 51.35
N SER A 519 -24.51 -34.42 52.67
CA SER A 519 -24.11 -33.43 53.68
C SER A 519 -22.64 -33.05 53.55
N ILE A 520 -21.73 -33.99 53.28
CA ILE A 520 -20.30 -33.70 53.12
C ILE A 520 -20.02 -33.00 51.79
N LYS A 521 -20.64 -33.43 50.68
CA LYS A 521 -20.48 -32.78 49.36
C LYS A 521 -20.97 -31.34 49.36
N THR A 522 -22.05 -31.05 50.08
CA THR A 522 -22.68 -29.72 50.12
C THR A 522 -22.11 -28.84 51.22
N GLY A 523 -21.98 -29.36 52.44
CA GLY A 523 -21.63 -28.61 53.66
C GLY A 523 -20.23 -28.90 54.21
N GLY A 524 -19.43 -29.75 53.56
CA GLY A 524 -18.07 -30.06 53.98
C GLY A 524 -17.99 -30.96 55.21
N PHE A 525 -16.81 -31.04 55.81
CA PHE A 525 -16.57 -31.86 56.99
C PHE A 525 -16.87 -31.09 58.27
N ASN A 526 -18.06 -31.30 58.83
CA ASN A 526 -18.49 -30.59 60.03
C ASN A 526 -18.07 -31.32 61.32
N ARG A 527 -17.25 -30.66 62.15
CA ARG A 527 -16.76 -31.21 63.41
C ARG A 527 -17.87 -31.49 64.45
N SER A 528 -19.06 -30.92 64.30
CA SER A 528 -20.19 -31.18 65.21
C SER A 528 -20.70 -32.61 65.11
N PHE A 529 -20.33 -33.33 64.04
CA PHE A 529 -20.53 -34.77 63.91
C PHE A 529 -19.33 -35.60 64.40
N SER A 530 -18.29 -34.96 64.95
CA SER A 530 -17.18 -35.65 65.60
C SER A 530 -17.69 -36.49 66.78
N GLY A 531 -17.03 -37.63 67.01
CA GLY A 531 -17.39 -38.56 68.09
C GLY A 531 -18.33 -39.72 67.70
N ARG A 532 -18.88 -39.75 66.48
CA ARG A 532 -19.58 -40.94 65.98
C ARG A 532 -18.66 -42.15 65.79
N ASN A 533 -17.39 -41.92 65.41
CA ASN A 533 -16.46 -42.97 64.97
C ASN A 533 -15.11 -43.02 65.73
N ALA A 534 -14.57 -41.88 66.19
CA ALA A 534 -13.33 -41.81 66.96
C ALA A 534 -13.21 -40.47 67.70
N THR A 535 -12.69 -40.52 68.94
CA THR A 535 -12.31 -39.33 69.74
C THR A 535 -10.94 -39.51 70.41
N ALA A 536 -10.15 -40.52 70.02
CA ALA A 536 -8.93 -40.91 70.73
C ALA A 536 -7.84 -39.83 70.77
N PHE A 537 -7.77 -38.97 69.74
CA PHE A 537 -6.73 -37.95 69.57
C PHE A 537 -7.31 -36.53 69.47
N GLY A 538 -8.56 -36.35 69.92
CA GLY A 538 -9.25 -35.06 69.98
C GLY A 538 -10.66 -35.09 69.40
N LEU A 539 -11.41 -34.03 69.67
CA LEU A 539 -12.81 -33.82 69.26
C LEU A 539 -12.88 -33.02 67.96
N GLY A 540 -12.32 -33.58 66.90
CA GLY A 540 -12.29 -32.99 65.56
C GLY A 540 -12.64 -33.99 64.45
N THR A 541 -12.40 -33.61 63.21
CA THR A 541 -12.62 -34.48 62.04
C THR A 541 -11.36 -35.28 61.75
N TYR A 542 -11.49 -36.60 61.63
CA TYR A 542 -10.39 -37.54 61.43
C TYR A 542 -10.16 -37.86 59.95
N PHE A 543 -8.90 -37.92 59.56
CA PHE A 543 -8.46 -38.27 58.21
C PHE A 543 -7.29 -39.26 58.27
N ALA A 544 -7.41 -40.39 57.60
CA ALA A 544 -6.37 -41.42 57.56
C ALA A 544 -5.37 -41.17 56.44
N VAL A 545 -4.09 -41.46 56.70
CA VAL A 545 -3.04 -41.48 55.66
C VAL A 545 -3.24 -42.66 54.72
N ASP A 546 -3.54 -43.83 55.27
CA ASP A 546 -3.81 -45.03 54.50
C ASP A 546 -5.31 -45.22 54.23
N ALA A 547 -5.65 -45.43 52.96
CA ALA A 547 -7.03 -45.68 52.52
C ALA A 547 -7.66 -46.91 53.18
N SER A 548 -6.87 -47.93 53.53
CA SER A 548 -7.33 -49.16 54.18
C SER A 548 -8.03 -48.92 55.51
N TYR A 549 -7.58 -47.93 56.28
CA TYR A 549 -8.23 -47.54 57.53
C TYR A 549 -9.64 -47.02 57.24
N SER A 550 -9.76 -46.04 56.35
CA SER A 550 -11.06 -45.46 55.96
C SER A 550 -11.97 -46.41 55.19
N ALA A 551 -11.41 -47.41 54.49
CA ALA A 551 -12.17 -48.43 53.75
C ALA A 551 -12.70 -49.59 54.63
N ASN A 552 -12.35 -49.61 55.92
CA ASN A 552 -12.92 -50.55 56.86
C ASN A 552 -14.44 -50.33 56.99
N SER A 553 -15.22 -51.41 57.06
CA SER A 553 -16.70 -51.36 57.12
C SER A 553 -17.24 -50.62 58.34
N ARG A 554 -16.43 -50.43 59.39
CA ARG A 554 -16.77 -49.60 60.55
C ARG A 554 -16.89 -48.10 60.20
N TYR A 555 -16.10 -47.61 59.25
CA TYR A 555 -16.03 -46.20 58.90
C TYR A 555 -16.71 -45.91 57.57
N SER A 556 -16.47 -46.77 56.58
CA SER A 556 -17.18 -46.75 55.32
C SER A 556 -18.26 -47.82 55.35
N THR A 557 -19.43 -47.53 55.92
CA THR A 557 -20.50 -48.53 56.05
C THR A 557 -21.00 -48.93 54.65
N PRO A 558 -21.01 -50.24 54.30
CA PRO A 558 -21.59 -50.70 53.04
C PRO A 558 -23.06 -50.25 52.91
N ALA A 559 -23.41 -49.71 51.75
CA ALA A 559 -24.79 -49.38 51.42
C ALA A 559 -25.61 -50.65 51.16
N ALA A 560 -26.92 -50.49 50.90
CA ALA A 560 -27.83 -51.62 50.68
C ALA A 560 -27.44 -52.49 49.46
N ASP A 561 -26.73 -51.93 48.49
CA ASP A 561 -26.17 -52.62 47.33
C ASP A 561 -24.81 -53.31 47.61
N GLY A 562 -24.31 -53.21 48.84
CA GLY A 562 -23.03 -53.75 49.28
C GLY A 562 -21.82 -52.87 48.93
N PHE A 563 -22.01 -51.72 48.29
CA PHE A 563 -20.91 -50.83 47.93
C PHE A 563 -20.51 -49.91 49.06
N GLN A 564 -19.22 -49.61 49.12
CA GLN A 564 -18.62 -48.74 50.11
C GLN A 564 -18.10 -47.46 49.45
N THR A 565 -18.06 -46.38 50.23
CA THR A 565 -17.59 -45.07 49.76
C THR A 565 -16.57 -44.44 50.71
N VAL A 566 -15.53 -43.86 50.14
CA VAL A 566 -14.49 -43.13 50.88
C VAL A 566 -14.21 -41.82 50.15
N PHE A 567 -14.17 -40.72 50.90
CA PHE A 567 -13.69 -39.44 50.39
C PHE A 567 -12.16 -39.41 50.39
N VAL A 568 -11.60 -38.84 49.32
CA VAL A 568 -10.24 -38.30 49.32
C VAL A 568 -10.36 -36.81 49.52
N ALA A 569 -9.85 -36.32 50.65
CA ALA A 569 -9.91 -34.92 51.02
C ALA A 569 -8.53 -34.28 50.90
N ARG A 570 -8.49 -33.01 50.48
CA ARG A 570 -7.33 -32.16 50.74
C ARG A 570 -7.45 -31.61 52.15
N VAL A 571 -6.43 -31.80 52.96
CA VAL A 571 -6.43 -31.45 54.38
C VAL A 571 -5.22 -30.58 54.67
N LEU A 572 -5.44 -29.40 55.23
CA LEU A 572 -4.39 -28.49 55.64
C LEU A 572 -3.84 -28.97 56.98
N THR A 573 -2.78 -29.79 56.96
CA THR A 573 -2.24 -30.35 58.21
C THR A 573 -1.37 -29.37 58.98
N GLY A 574 -0.80 -28.37 58.30
CA GLY A 574 0.05 -27.35 58.88
C GLY A 574 1.13 -27.94 59.80
N VAL A 575 1.42 -27.23 60.89
CA VAL A 575 2.28 -27.75 61.97
C VAL A 575 1.40 -28.58 62.91
N PHE A 576 1.83 -29.80 63.20
CA PHE A 576 1.04 -30.76 63.99
C PHE A 576 1.77 -31.26 65.23
N THR A 577 0.99 -31.74 66.20
CA THR A 577 1.51 -32.36 67.42
C THR A 577 0.65 -33.56 67.85
N GLN A 578 1.10 -34.34 68.83
CA GLN A 578 0.36 -35.50 69.28
C GLN A 578 -0.96 -35.11 69.97
N GLY A 579 -2.05 -35.76 69.58
CA GLY A 579 -3.38 -35.52 70.14
C GLY A 579 -3.69 -36.34 71.38
N ARG A 580 -4.70 -35.88 72.14
CA ARG A 580 -5.33 -36.60 73.26
C ARG A 580 -6.84 -36.46 73.19
N SER A 581 -7.56 -37.40 73.79
CA SER A 581 -9.01 -37.52 73.59
C SER A 581 -9.84 -36.36 74.12
N ASP A 582 -9.34 -35.65 75.11
CA ASP A 582 -9.99 -34.50 75.76
C ASP A 582 -9.84 -33.18 74.98
N MET A 583 -8.99 -33.15 73.95
CA MET A 583 -8.65 -31.92 73.23
C MET A 583 -9.79 -31.46 72.31
N ARG A 584 -10.28 -30.24 72.55
CA ARG A 584 -11.28 -29.55 71.69
C ARG A 584 -10.65 -28.66 70.62
N MET A 585 -9.36 -28.39 70.73
CA MET A 585 -8.55 -27.64 69.79
C MET A 585 -7.07 -28.01 70.01
N PRO A 586 -6.20 -27.81 69.01
CA PRO A 586 -4.77 -28.07 69.18
C PRO A 586 -4.16 -27.17 70.26
N PRO A 587 -3.10 -27.63 70.96
CA PRO A 587 -2.44 -26.84 71.99
C PRO A 587 -1.65 -25.66 71.38
N PRO A 588 -1.25 -24.66 72.20
CA PRO A 588 -0.29 -23.64 71.80
C PRO A 588 1.08 -24.21 71.40
N LEU A 589 1.78 -23.54 70.49
CA LEU A 589 3.16 -23.85 70.09
C LEU A 589 4.16 -23.54 71.20
N SER A 590 3.92 -22.44 71.92
CA SER A 590 4.66 -22.02 73.11
C SER A 590 3.70 -21.52 74.18
N ILE A 591 4.09 -21.64 75.45
CA ILE A 591 3.33 -21.11 76.60
C ILE A 591 3.27 -19.57 76.54
N GLU A 592 4.30 -18.95 75.98
CA GLU A 592 4.42 -17.49 75.85
C GLU A 592 3.50 -16.92 74.76
N GLU A 593 3.06 -17.75 73.80
CA GLU A 593 2.17 -17.37 72.70
C GLU A 593 0.90 -18.24 72.67
N PRO A 594 -0.02 -18.09 73.65
CA PRO A 594 -1.19 -18.98 73.80
C PRO A 594 -2.18 -18.91 72.63
N HIS A 595 -2.09 -17.86 71.81
CA HIS A 595 -2.90 -17.66 70.60
C HIS A 595 -2.30 -18.37 69.38
N ASN A 596 -1.00 -18.67 69.39
CA ASN A 596 -0.31 -19.35 68.31
C ASN A 596 -0.34 -20.86 68.57
N ARG A 597 -1.23 -21.58 67.89
CA ARG A 597 -1.51 -23.01 68.13
C ARG A 597 -1.01 -23.89 67.00
N TYR A 598 -0.82 -25.17 67.27
CA TYR A 598 -0.70 -26.17 66.21
C TYR A 598 -1.97 -26.15 65.33
N ASP A 599 -1.84 -26.59 64.08
CA ASP A 599 -2.95 -26.57 63.12
C ASP A 599 -3.72 -27.89 63.13
N SER A 600 -3.05 -29.01 63.42
CA SER A 600 -3.70 -30.32 63.51
C SER A 600 -3.09 -31.21 64.59
N LEU A 601 -3.78 -32.29 64.93
CA LEU A 601 -3.31 -33.32 65.85
C LEU A 601 -3.08 -34.65 65.11
N VAL A 602 -2.16 -35.45 65.63
CA VAL A 602 -1.81 -36.77 65.08
C VAL A 602 -1.82 -37.85 66.15
N ASP A 603 -1.90 -39.11 65.73
CA ASP A 603 -1.77 -40.28 66.63
C ASP A 603 -0.33 -40.43 67.17
N ARG A 604 0.66 -40.15 66.32
CA ARG A 604 2.10 -40.16 66.64
C ARG A 604 2.85 -39.17 65.77
N ILE A 605 3.91 -38.56 66.30
CA ILE A 605 4.63 -37.45 65.63
C ILE A 605 5.55 -37.95 64.51
N ASP A 606 6.34 -38.99 64.75
CA ASP A 606 7.41 -39.42 63.81
C ASP A 606 6.88 -39.99 62.49
N ASN A 607 5.74 -40.67 62.53
CA ASN A 607 5.08 -41.24 61.36
C ASN A 607 3.56 -41.27 61.55
N PRO A 608 2.87 -40.14 61.39
CA PRO A 608 1.43 -40.05 61.59
C PRO A 608 0.68 -41.01 60.67
N SER A 609 -0.25 -41.79 61.22
CA SER A 609 -1.17 -42.62 60.44
C SER A 609 -2.52 -41.93 60.23
N MET A 610 -2.79 -40.88 61.01
CA MET A 610 -3.99 -40.06 60.89
C MET A 610 -3.77 -38.63 61.35
N PHE A 611 -4.62 -37.73 60.85
CA PHE A 611 -4.67 -36.33 61.23
C PHE A 611 -6.07 -35.96 61.71
N VAL A 612 -6.14 -35.10 62.72
CA VAL A 612 -7.37 -34.54 63.27
C VAL A 612 -7.34 -33.03 63.11
N VAL A 613 -8.34 -32.49 62.42
CA VAL A 613 -8.49 -31.04 62.19
C VAL A 613 -9.74 -30.51 62.88
N PHE A 614 -9.70 -29.22 63.25
CA PHE A 614 -10.68 -28.62 64.16
C PHE A 614 -11.46 -27.46 63.56
N HIS A 615 -11.18 -27.10 62.30
CA HIS A 615 -11.93 -26.10 61.55
C HIS A 615 -12.60 -26.73 60.32
N ASP A 616 -13.84 -26.33 60.05
CA ASP A 616 -14.69 -26.95 59.02
C ASP A 616 -14.18 -26.67 57.59
N ASP A 617 -13.43 -25.58 57.40
CA ASP A 617 -12.79 -25.16 56.15
C ASP A 617 -11.35 -25.69 55.99
N GLN A 618 -10.83 -26.44 56.95
CA GLN A 618 -9.47 -26.99 56.92
C GLN A 618 -9.35 -28.24 56.03
N ALA A 619 -10.47 -28.76 55.55
CA ALA A 619 -10.53 -29.91 54.65
C ALA A 619 -11.56 -29.72 53.53
N TYR A 620 -11.16 -30.07 52.31
CA TYR A 620 -12.00 -30.03 51.11
C TYR A 620 -12.23 -31.45 50.57
N PRO A 621 -13.48 -31.92 50.39
CA PRO A 621 -13.74 -33.20 49.75
C PRO A 621 -13.44 -33.07 48.24
N ASP A 622 -12.31 -33.61 47.80
CA ASP A 622 -11.83 -33.46 46.41
C ASP A 622 -12.34 -34.59 45.52
N TYR A 623 -12.35 -35.82 46.03
CA TYR A 623 -12.85 -37.00 45.32
C TYR A 623 -13.71 -37.90 46.21
N LEU A 624 -14.64 -38.62 45.59
CA LEU A 624 -15.41 -39.70 46.19
C LEU A 624 -15.12 -41.00 45.42
N ILE A 625 -14.63 -42.02 46.11
CA ILE A 625 -14.32 -43.34 45.55
C ILE A 625 -15.41 -44.32 46.00
N THR A 626 -16.06 -44.98 45.04
CA THR A 626 -17.00 -46.09 45.30
C THR A 626 -16.33 -47.42 44.94
N PHE A 627 -16.39 -48.40 45.84
CA PHE A 627 -15.71 -49.69 45.69
C PHE A 627 -16.49 -50.84 46.34
N SER A 628 -16.12 -52.09 46.00
CA SER A 628 -16.63 -53.33 46.59
C SER A 628 -15.53 -54.26 47.08
#